data_AF-A0A2H6ATE3-F1
#
_entry.id   AF-A0A2H6ATE3-F1
#
_cell.length_a   1.000
_cell.length_b   1.000
_cell.length_c   1.000
_cell.angle_alpha   90.00
_cell.angle_beta   90.00
_cell.angle_gamma   90.00
#
_symmetry.space_group_name_H-M   'P 1'
#
loop_
_entity.id
_entity.type
_entity.pdbx_description
1 polymer ?
#
loop_
_entity_poly.entity_id
_entity_poly.type
_entity_poly.pdbx_seq_one_letter_code
_entity_poly.pdbx_strand_id
1 'polypeptide(L)' 'MPLETSLWLLPRLPRAGLYVIPRCGHWTQIEHRETFHDLVRRHLAG' A
#
# COMPACT_ATOMS: atom_id res chain seq x y z
N MET A 1 7.69 -6.65 2.47
CA MET A 1 8.51 -6.42 1.26
C MET A 1 9.40 -5.21 1.51
N PRO A 2 10.64 -5.19 1.00
CA PRO A 2 11.50 -4.00 1.11
C PRO A 2 10.87 -2.78 0.43
N LEU A 3 11.01 -1.60 1.05
CA LEU A 3 10.44 -0.35 0.54
C LEU A 3 11.09 0.07 -0.78
N GLU A 4 12.37 -0.24 -0.93
CA GLU A 4 13.20 0.08 -2.09
C GLU A 4 12.61 -0.50 -3.38
N THR A 5 12.07 -1.72 -3.32
CA THR A 5 11.38 -2.36 -4.46
C THR A 5 10.17 -1.55 -4.89
N SER A 6 9.35 -1.08 -3.94
CA SER A 6 8.17 -0.26 -4.23
C SER A 6 8.55 1.10 -4.82
N LEU A 7 9.60 1.72 -4.32
CA LEU A 7 10.12 2.99 -4.86
C LEU A 7 10.68 2.83 -6.28
N TRP A 8 11.33 1.71 -6.57
CA TRP A 8 11.79 1.40 -7.93
C TRP A 8 10.61 1.20 -8.90
N LEU A 9 9.53 0.57 -8.45
CA LEU A 9 8.33 0.33 -9.26
C LEU A 9 7.48 1.58 -9.49
N LEU A 10 7.41 2.50 -8.52
CA LEU A 10 6.54 3.67 -8.57
C LEU A 10 6.65 4.51 -9.86
N PRO A 11 7.85 4.90 -10.34
CA PRO A 11 7.96 5.66 -11.60
C PRO A 11 7.66 4.83 -12.86
N ARG A 12 7.58 3.49 -12.75
CA ARG A 12 7.31 2.56 -13.87
C ARG A 12 5.84 2.20 -14.00
N LEU A 13 5.02 2.51 -13.00
CA LEU A 13 3.59 2.22 -12.96
C LEU A 13 2.82 3.55 -12.86
N PRO A 14 2.47 4.18 -13.99
CA PRO A 14 2.02 5.58 -14.04
C PRO A 14 0.68 5.86 -13.33
N ARG A 15 -0.06 4.82 -12.94
CA ARG A 15 -1.32 4.93 -12.19
C ARG A 15 -1.26 4.29 -10.80
N ALA A 16 -0.06 3.97 -10.30
CA ALA A 16 0.12 3.39 -8.99
C ALA A 16 0.17 4.47 -7.89
N GLY A 17 -0.53 4.21 -6.79
CA GLY A 17 -0.31 4.92 -5.53
C GLY A 17 0.55 4.08 -4.59
N LEU A 18 1.48 4.72 -3.87
CA LEU A 18 2.29 4.08 -2.84
C LEU A 18 1.85 4.54 -1.45
N TYR A 19 1.46 3.59 -0.60
CA TYR A 19 1.12 3.84 0.80
C TYR A 19 2.10 3.07 1.70
N VAL A 20 2.79 3.78 2.59
CA VAL A 20 3.72 3.20 3.56
C VAL A 20 3.07 3.21 4.94
N ILE A 21 2.93 2.03 5.55
CA ILE A 21 2.33 1.86 6.87
C ILE A 21 3.44 1.51 7.87
N PRO A 22 3.79 2.39 8.82
CA PRO A 22 4.87 2.14 9.75
C PRO A 22 4.50 1.05 10.77
N ARG A 23 5.51 0.32 11.27
CA ARG A 23 5.32 -0.79 12.23
C ARG A 23 4.32 -1.83 11.72
N CYS A 24 4.48 -2.24 10.47
CA CYS A 24 3.72 -3.30 9.83
C CYS A 24 4.70 -4.33 9.26
N GLY A 25 4.48 -5.60 9.59
CA GLY A 25 5.16 -6.71 8.96
C GLY A 25 4.64 -6.98 7.56
N HIS A 26 4.73 -8.24 7.14
CA HIS A 26 4.37 -8.62 5.78
C HIS A 26 2.85 -8.54 5.53
N TRP A 27 2.02 -8.71 6.56
CA TRP A 27 0.59 -9.03 6.42
C TRP A 27 -0.27 -7.84 6.82
N THR A 28 -0.16 -6.76 6.05
CA THR A 28 -0.88 -5.49 6.26
C THR A 28 -2.40 -5.68 6.40
N GLN A 29 -2.98 -6.65 5.70
CA GLN A 29 -4.42 -6.96 5.77
C GLN A 29 -4.88 -7.37 7.18
N ILE A 30 -3.98 -7.96 7.98
CA ILE A 30 -4.27 -8.44 9.33
C ILE A 30 -3.77 -7.45 10.37
N GLU A 31 -2.53 -6.97 10.23
CA GLU A 31 -1.87 -6.11 11.22
C GLU A 31 -2.46 -4.69 11.27
N HIS A 32 -2.95 -4.18 10.14
CA HIS A 32 -3.54 -2.84 10.00
C HIS A 32 -4.84 -2.89 9.19
N ARG A 33 -5.74 -3.81 9.59
CA ARG A 33 -6.98 -4.15 8.88
C ARG A 33 -7.84 -2.93 8.52
N GLU A 34 -8.07 -2.04 9.48
CA GLU A 34 -8.89 -0.83 9.29
C GLU A 34 -8.29 0.07 8.20
N THR A 35 -7.00 0.40 8.32
CA THR A 35 -6.28 1.22 7.34
C THR A 35 -6.27 0.58 5.96
N PHE A 36 -6.01 -0.73 5.89
CA PHE A 36 -6.04 -1.47 4.63
C PHE A 36 -7.41 -1.39 3.95
N HIS A 37 -8.48 -1.69 4.69
CA HIS A 37 -9.85 -1.63 4.15
C HIS A 37 -10.23 -0.24 3.67
N ASP A 38 -9.86 0.81 4.41
CA ASP A 38 -10.18 2.18 4.01
C ASP A 38 -9.46 2.60 2.73
N LEU A 39 -8.19 2.24 2.58
CA LEU A 39 -7.43 2.50 1.36
C LEU A 39 -8.00 1.76 0.15
N VAL A 40 -8.39 0.48 0.33
CA VAL A 40 -9.04 -0.30 -0.74
C VAL A 40 -10.39 0.30 -1.12
N ARG A 41 -11.23 0.67 -0.15
CA ARG A 41 -12.52 1.31 -0.42
C ARG A 41 -12.36 2.62 -1.18
N ARG A 42 -11.42 3.48 -0.76
CA ARG A 42 -11.13 4.74 -1.47
C ARG A 42 -10.65 4.48 -2.89
N HIS A 43 -9.80 3.49 -3.11
CA HIS A 43 -9.33 3.14 -4.44
C HIS A 43 -10.46 2.66 -5.36
N LEU A 44 -11.40 1.86 -4.82
CA LEU A 44 -12.55 1.34 -5.58
C LEU A 44 -13.65 2.39 -5.81
N ALA A 45 -13.68 3.47 -5.02
CA ALA A 45 -14.69 4.51 -5.14
C ALA A 45 -14.48 5.44 -6.35
N GLY A 46 -13.27 5.49 -6.92
CA GLY A 46 -12.96 6.25 -8.15
C GLY A 46 -12.99 7.75 -7.96
#